data_AF-A0A7V5FW52-F1
#
_entry.id   AF-A0A7V5FW52-F1
#
_cell.length_a   1.000
_cell.length_b   1.000
_cell.length_c   1.000
_cell.angle_alpha   90.00
_cell.angle_beta   90.00
_cell.angle_gamma   90.00
#
_symmetry.space_group_name_H-M   'P 1'
#
loop_
_entity.id
_entity.type
_entity.pdbx_description
1 polymer ?
#
loop_
_entity_poly.entity_id
_entity_poly.type
_entity_poly.pdbx_seq_one_letter_code
_entity_poly.pdbx_strand_id
1 'polypeptide(L)'
;VLMWGVPDPVLGKRLELDTDVVSLAAAVIPSPTTNEVAGLFKVALRPDGFFKEAHVKLKPVEFAADGVYLCGTAHYPKHIQETINQAYGAAGRVLTLLSHETVTASGSVCEVKEDDCISCGACITACTYEAIEFVATSQGRKARVNPVLCKGDGLCNAKCPTNAIVLKHFTNEELLSQVDAAVKKEEVIQHVDAAV
;
A
#
# COMPACT_ATOMS: atom_id res chain seq x y z
N VAL A 1 -6.17 -46.23 25.77
CA VAL A 1 -6.82 -46.69 24.53
C VAL A 1 -7.61 -45.52 23.97
N LEU A 2 -7.02 -44.78 23.03
CA LEU A 2 -7.65 -43.64 22.39
C LEU A 2 -8.29 -44.16 21.09
N MET A 3 -9.61 -44.34 21.09
CA MET A 3 -10.35 -44.83 19.93
C MET A 3 -10.65 -43.66 18.99
N TRP A 4 -10.02 -43.61 17.82
CA TRP A 4 -10.18 -42.54 16.84
C TRP A 4 -11.02 -42.98 15.65
N GLY A 5 -12.10 -42.26 15.37
CA GLY A 5 -13.02 -42.57 14.28
C GLY A 5 -12.72 -41.75 13.02
N VAL A 6 -12.40 -42.40 11.91
CA VAL A 6 -12.12 -41.75 10.61
C VAL A 6 -13.02 -42.32 9.52
N PRO A 7 -13.65 -41.49 8.67
CA PRO A 7 -14.31 -41.98 7.46
C PRO A 7 -13.26 -42.41 6.42
N ASP A 8 -13.39 -43.64 5.90
CA ASP A 8 -12.62 -44.11 4.76
C ASP A 8 -13.44 -43.87 3.46
N PRO A 9 -13.00 -42.95 2.58
CA PRO A 9 -13.74 -42.62 1.36
C PRO A 9 -13.65 -43.71 0.28
N VAL A 10 -12.68 -44.62 0.35
CA VAL A 10 -12.50 -45.73 -0.60
C VAL A 10 -13.43 -46.89 -0.24
N LEU A 11 -13.54 -47.21 1.06
CA LEU A 11 -14.38 -48.29 1.55
C LEU A 11 -15.82 -47.86 1.83
N GLY A 12 -16.09 -46.55 1.92
CA GLY A 12 -17.40 -46.00 2.28
C GLY A 12 -17.82 -46.37 3.71
N LYS A 13 -16.86 -46.61 4.60
CA LYS A 13 -17.09 -47.08 5.97
C LYS A 13 -16.41 -46.14 6.97
N ARG A 14 -16.90 -46.13 8.20
CA ARG A 14 -16.22 -45.51 9.33
C ARG A 14 -15.28 -46.54 9.96
N LEU A 15 -14.00 -46.19 10.07
CA LEU A 15 -12.99 -47.00 10.73
C LEU A 15 -12.80 -46.50 12.16
N GLU A 16 -12.62 -47.42 13.10
CA GLU A 16 -12.19 -47.14 14.47
C GLU A 16 -10.76 -47.65 14.63
N LEU A 17 -9.84 -46.75 14.97
CA LEU A 17 -8.43 -47.04 15.15
C LEU A 17 -8.10 -46.96 16.64
N ASP A 18 -7.55 -48.04 17.19
CA ASP A 18 -6.96 -48.05 18.52
C ASP A 18 -5.50 -47.57 18.40
N THR A 19 -5.21 -46.37 18.92
CA THR A 19 -3.87 -45.78 18.84
C THR A 19 -3.39 -45.25 20.18
N ASP A 20 -2.07 -45.30 20.37
CA ASP A 20 -1.39 -44.74 21.54
C ASP A 20 -1.04 -43.24 21.35
N VAL A 21 -0.81 -42.83 20.09
CA VAL A 21 -0.39 -41.47 19.74
C VAL A 21 -1.17 -40.99 18.52
N VAL A 22 -1.58 -39.72 18.56
CA VAL A 22 -2.19 -38.99 17.45
C VAL A 22 -1.34 -37.77 17.13
N SER A 23 -0.79 -37.71 15.93
CA SER A 23 -0.03 -36.56 15.45
C SER A 23 -0.96 -35.61 14.70
N LEU A 24 -1.17 -34.40 15.23
CA LEU A 24 -1.93 -33.36 14.56
C LEU A 24 -1.04 -32.61 13.56
N ALA A 25 -1.36 -32.72 12.27
CA ALA A 25 -0.76 -31.87 11.24
C ALA A 25 -1.36 -30.46 11.31
N ALA A 26 -0.85 -29.64 12.23
CA ALA A 26 -1.34 -28.28 12.45
C ALA A 26 -1.08 -27.38 11.23
N ALA A 27 -2.03 -26.49 10.95
CA ALA A 27 -1.90 -25.49 9.90
C ALA A 27 -0.86 -24.41 10.27
N VAL A 28 -0.19 -23.86 9.27
CA VAL A 28 0.64 -22.66 9.42
C VAL A 28 -0.27 -21.44 9.39
N ILE A 29 -0.17 -20.60 10.42
CA ILE A 29 -0.91 -19.34 10.53
C ILE A 29 0.06 -18.15 10.56
N PRO A 30 -0.40 -16.93 10.27
CA PRO A 30 0.41 -15.72 10.39
C PRO A 30 0.96 -15.52 11.82
N SER A 31 2.08 -14.81 11.93
CA SER A 31 2.66 -14.43 13.22
C SER A 31 1.70 -13.54 14.02
N PRO A 32 1.64 -13.64 15.36
CA PRO A 32 0.90 -12.69 16.19
C PRO A 32 1.30 -11.22 15.95
N THR A 33 2.54 -10.97 15.52
CA THR A 33 3.08 -9.63 15.24
C THR A 33 2.80 -9.14 13.81
N THR A 34 2.11 -9.91 12.97
CA THR A 34 1.92 -9.57 11.55
C THR A 34 1.21 -8.23 11.34
N ASN A 35 0.19 -7.91 12.15
CA ASN A 35 -0.53 -6.63 12.04
C ASN A 35 0.34 -5.43 12.43
N GLU A 36 1.17 -5.57 13.46
CA GLU A 36 2.09 -4.52 13.89
C GLU A 36 3.10 -4.21 12.80
N VAL A 37 3.74 -5.25 12.24
CA VAL A 37 4.71 -5.13 11.15
C VAL A 37 4.05 -4.53 9.89
N ALA A 38 2.82 -4.95 9.57
CA ALA A 38 2.07 -4.37 8.47
C ALA A 38 1.84 -2.86 8.63
N GLY A 39 1.53 -2.40 9.85
CA GLY A 39 1.38 -0.99 10.18
C GLY A 39 2.69 -0.20 10.05
N LEU A 40 3.80 -0.75 10.56
CA LEU A 40 5.12 -0.11 10.51
C LEU A 40 5.59 0.14 9.07
N PHE A 41 5.44 -0.86 8.20
CA PHE A 41 5.87 -0.76 6.79
C PHE A 41 4.77 -0.26 5.85
N LYS A 42 3.56 0.01 6.38
CA LYS A 42 2.37 0.41 5.61
C LYS A 42 2.07 -0.55 4.43
N VAL A 43 2.17 -1.85 4.69
CA VAL A 43 1.94 -2.91 3.70
C VAL A 43 0.60 -3.60 3.92
N ALA A 44 -0.02 -4.08 2.84
CA ALA A 44 -1.32 -4.72 2.91
C ALA A 44 -1.23 -6.20 3.34
N LEU A 45 -2.27 -6.67 4.03
CA LEU A 45 -2.51 -8.08 4.30
C LEU A 45 -3.58 -8.64 3.35
N ARG A 46 -3.53 -9.94 3.12
CA ARG A 46 -4.57 -10.70 2.43
C ARG A 46 -5.67 -11.13 3.42
N PRO A 47 -6.84 -11.59 2.94
CA PRO A 47 -7.93 -12.05 3.80
C PRO A 47 -7.56 -13.22 4.73
N ASP A 48 -6.51 -13.99 4.38
CA ASP A 48 -5.96 -15.08 5.19
C ASP A 48 -4.98 -14.60 6.28
N GLY A 49 -4.76 -13.29 6.39
CA GLY A 49 -3.89 -12.66 7.38
C GLY A 49 -2.40 -12.67 7.04
N PHE A 50 -1.99 -13.24 5.90
CA PHE A 50 -0.59 -13.15 5.44
C PHE A 50 -0.34 -11.86 4.65
N PHE A 51 0.93 -11.52 4.44
CA PHE A 51 1.31 -10.34 3.65
C PHE A 51 0.87 -10.45 2.19
N LYS A 52 0.39 -9.35 1.62
CA LYS A 52 -0.06 -9.27 0.22
C LYS A 52 1.06 -8.73 -0.67
N GLU A 53 1.46 -9.54 -1.63
CA GLU A 53 2.38 -9.15 -2.71
C GLU A 53 1.75 -8.10 -3.64
N ALA A 54 2.60 -7.36 -4.37
CA ALA A 54 2.16 -6.36 -5.33
C ALA A 54 1.39 -6.96 -6.51
N HIS A 55 1.92 -8.06 -7.08
CA HIS A 55 1.26 -8.79 -8.16
C HIS A 55 1.75 -10.23 -8.23
N VAL A 56 0.82 -11.19 -8.18
CA VAL A 56 1.06 -12.64 -8.16
C VAL A 56 2.09 -13.16 -9.17
N LYS A 57 2.20 -12.52 -10.35
CA LYS A 57 3.09 -12.96 -11.44
C LYS A 57 4.22 -12.01 -11.76
N LEU A 58 4.00 -10.71 -11.64
CA LEU A 58 4.93 -9.68 -12.13
C LEU A 58 5.85 -9.20 -11.02
N LYS A 59 5.36 -9.20 -9.79
CA LYS A 59 6.02 -8.67 -8.61
C LYS A 59 5.70 -9.56 -7.38
N PRO A 60 6.06 -10.86 -7.41
CA PRO A 60 5.65 -11.82 -6.38
C PRO A 60 6.42 -11.68 -5.06
N VAL A 61 7.49 -10.89 -5.04
CA VAL A 61 8.40 -10.68 -3.89
C VAL A 61 8.52 -9.20 -3.50
N GLU A 62 7.64 -8.36 -4.04
CA GLU A 62 7.57 -6.93 -3.75
C GLU A 62 6.23 -6.61 -3.12
N PHE A 63 6.20 -5.55 -2.32
CA PHE A 63 4.96 -4.89 -1.94
C PHE A 63 4.59 -3.78 -2.92
N ALA A 64 3.36 -3.27 -2.83
CA ALA A 64 2.97 -2.06 -3.54
C ALA A 64 3.74 -0.82 -3.05
N ALA A 65 4.25 -0.88 -1.82
CA ALA A 65 5.17 0.11 -1.28
C ALA A 65 6.58 -0.14 -1.85
N ASP A 66 7.09 0.81 -2.62
CA ASP A 66 8.44 0.75 -3.18
C ASP A 66 9.51 0.65 -2.08
N GLY A 67 10.53 -0.18 -2.33
CA GLY A 67 11.63 -0.42 -1.39
C GLY A 67 11.32 -1.43 -0.29
N VAL A 68 10.09 -1.96 -0.21
CA VAL A 68 9.73 -3.03 0.74
C VAL A 68 9.51 -4.34 -0.03
N TYR A 69 10.15 -5.41 0.44
CA TYR A 69 10.17 -6.71 -0.21
C TYR A 69 9.66 -7.81 0.72
N LEU A 70 9.25 -8.93 0.12
CA LEU A 70 8.56 -10.02 0.80
C LEU A 70 9.23 -11.36 0.50
N CYS A 71 9.54 -12.12 1.55
CA CYS A 71 10.02 -13.49 1.42
C CYS A 71 9.60 -14.39 2.61
N GLY A 72 9.62 -15.70 2.37
CA GLY A 72 9.40 -16.72 3.39
C GLY A 72 7.94 -16.94 3.75
N THR A 73 7.70 -17.58 4.90
CA THR A 73 6.37 -18.01 5.33
C THR A 73 5.46 -16.85 5.74
N ALA A 74 6.00 -15.65 5.94
CA ALA A 74 5.23 -14.43 6.14
C ALA A 74 4.31 -14.12 4.96
N HIS A 75 4.64 -14.60 3.76
CA HIS A 75 3.80 -14.46 2.56
C HIS A 75 2.67 -15.49 2.47
N TYR A 76 2.94 -16.76 2.80
CA TYR A 76 1.99 -17.88 2.86
C TYR A 76 2.71 -19.17 3.26
N PRO A 77 2.00 -20.23 3.69
CA PRO A 77 2.57 -21.54 3.96
C PRO A 77 3.22 -22.14 2.71
N LYS A 78 4.53 -22.40 2.74
CA LYS A 78 5.29 -22.86 1.57
C LYS A 78 6.40 -23.81 1.97
N HIS A 79 6.90 -24.59 1.02
CA HIS A 79 8.04 -25.47 1.27
C HIS A 79 9.35 -24.69 1.41
N ILE A 80 10.36 -25.34 1.97
CA ILE A 80 11.69 -24.75 2.18
C ILE A 80 12.33 -24.27 0.88
N GLN A 81 12.20 -25.04 -0.21
CA GLN A 81 12.75 -24.67 -1.52
C GLN A 81 12.09 -23.41 -2.08
N GLU A 82 10.78 -23.26 -1.90
CA GLU A 82 10.06 -22.04 -2.28
C GLU A 82 10.51 -20.84 -1.45
N THR A 83 10.72 -21.04 -0.14
CA THR A 83 11.25 -19.99 0.74
C THR A 83 12.63 -19.51 0.30
N ILE A 84 13.52 -20.46 -0.04
CA ILE A 84 14.87 -20.16 -0.53
C ILE A 84 14.80 -19.39 -1.86
N ASN A 85 14.01 -19.88 -2.83
CA ASN A 85 13.84 -19.23 -4.12
C ASN A 85 13.24 -17.83 -3.97
N GLN A 86 12.28 -17.65 -3.06
CA GLN A 86 11.68 -16.36 -2.79
C GLN A 86 12.69 -15.39 -2.15
N ALA A 87 13.53 -15.87 -1.24
CA ALA A 87 14.59 -15.07 -0.64
C ALA A 87 15.61 -14.60 -1.69
N TYR A 88 16.02 -15.48 -2.62
CA TYR A 88 16.86 -15.09 -3.76
C TYR A 88 16.16 -14.07 -4.67
N GLY A 89 14.87 -14.27 -4.95
CA GLY A 89 14.07 -13.32 -5.71
C GLY A 89 14.03 -11.94 -5.05
N ALA A 90 13.72 -11.88 -3.76
CA ALA A 90 13.68 -10.64 -2.98
C ALA A 90 15.06 -9.95 -2.98
N ALA A 91 16.13 -10.69 -2.68
CA ALA A 91 17.50 -10.15 -2.71
C ALA A 91 17.89 -9.62 -4.09
N GLY A 92 17.54 -10.34 -5.17
CA GLY A 92 17.76 -9.88 -6.53
C GLY A 92 17.05 -8.57 -6.84
N ARG A 93 15.80 -8.40 -6.38
CA ARG A 93 15.04 -7.16 -6.55
C ARG A 93 15.60 -6.01 -5.71
N VAL A 94 16.03 -6.26 -4.48
CA VAL A 94 16.73 -5.27 -3.65
C VAL A 94 18.01 -4.78 -4.34
N LEU A 95 18.79 -5.70 -4.92
CA LEU A 95 20.02 -5.34 -5.63
C LEU A 95 19.76 -4.42 -6.82
N THR A 96 18.64 -4.56 -7.54
CA THR A 96 18.30 -3.62 -8.63
C THR A 96 18.10 -2.18 -8.16
N LEU A 97 17.68 -2.00 -6.91
CA LEU A 97 17.55 -0.68 -6.29
C LEU A 97 18.92 -0.18 -5.82
N LEU A 98 19.66 -1.01 -5.08
CA LEU A 98 20.93 -0.65 -4.45
C LEU A 98 22.11 -0.55 -5.44
N SER A 99 21.99 -1.10 -6.66
CA SER A 99 23.03 -1.01 -7.69
C SER A 99 23.12 0.37 -8.34
N HIS A 100 22.21 1.29 -8.03
CA HIS A 100 22.16 2.63 -8.58
C HIS A 100 22.43 3.65 -7.48
N GLU A 101 23.17 4.72 -7.80
CA GLU A 101 23.43 5.82 -6.87
C GLU A 101 22.19 6.67 -6.60
N THR A 102 21.21 6.64 -7.51
CA THR A 102 20.00 7.43 -7.44
C THR A 102 18.77 6.60 -7.76
N VAL A 103 17.62 7.03 -7.24
CA VAL A 103 16.32 6.39 -7.46
C VAL A 103 15.37 7.40 -8.09
N THR A 104 14.65 6.97 -9.13
CA THR A 104 13.61 7.79 -9.74
C THR A 104 12.36 7.72 -8.87
N ALA A 105 12.05 8.81 -8.17
CA ALA A 105 10.79 8.94 -7.45
C ALA A 105 9.61 9.15 -8.42
N SER A 106 8.39 8.90 -7.95
CA SER A 106 7.18 9.19 -8.70
C SER A 106 7.12 10.67 -9.12
N GLY A 107 6.64 10.94 -10.33
CA GLY A 107 6.34 12.31 -10.78
C GLY A 107 5.06 12.88 -10.15
N SER A 108 4.16 12.02 -9.66
CA SER A 108 2.89 12.41 -9.03
C SER A 108 3.11 12.72 -7.54
N VAL A 109 3.84 13.79 -7.27
CA VAL A 109 4.13 14.28 -5.92
C VAL A 109 3.51 15.65 -5.70
N CYS A 110 3.27 16.00 -4.44
CA CYS A 110 2.78 17.33 -4.09
C CYS A 110 3.89 18.38 -4.17
N GLU A 111 3.55 19.59 -4.60
CA GLU A 111 4.44 20.73 -4.71
C GLU A 111 3.77 21.98 -4.16
N VAL A 112 4.54 22.81 -3.44
CA VAL A 112 4.04 24.04 -2.81
C VAL A 112 4.45 25.24 -3.65
N LYS A 113 3.47 26.06 -4.03
CA LYS A 113 3.65 27.43 -4.52
C LYS A 113 3.96 28.32 -3.33
N GLU A 114 5.19 28.82 -3.26
CA GLU A 114 5.64 29.63 -2.12
C GLU A 114 4.82 30.92 -1.98
N ASP A 115 4.44 31.55 -3.09
CA ASP A 115 3.66 32.80 -3.10
C ASP A 115 2.31 32.67 -2.36
N ASP A 116 1.62 31.55 -2.55
CA ASP A 116 0.29 31.30 -2.01
C ASP A 116 0.32 30.70 -0.59
N CYS A 117 1.50 30.26 -0.13
CA CYS A 117 1.64 29.54 1.12
C CYS A 117 1.67 30.51 2.33
N ILE A 118 0.65 30.41 3.18
CA ILE A 118 0.51 31.21 4.42
C ILE A 118 1.12 30.54 5.66
N SER A 119 1.81 29.40 5.48
CA SER A 119 2.51 28.68 6.55
C SER A 119 1.67 28.31 7.77
N CYS A 120 0.43 27.87 7.52
CA CYS A 120 -0.52 27.44 8.54
C CYS A 120 -0.27 26.03 9.09
N GLY A 121 0.48 25.17 8.38
CA GLY A 121 0.85 23.83 8.83
C GLY A 121 -0.22 22.73 8.64
N ALA A 122 -1.36 23.05 8.01
CA ALA A 122 -2.41 22.07 7.73
C ALA A 122 -1.93 20.91 6.84
N CYS A 123 -1.04 21.18 5.87
CA CYS A 123 -0.45 20.15 5.02
C CYS A 123 0.47 19.20 5.79
N ILE A 124 1.29 19.74 6.71
CA ILE A 124 2.23 18.96 7.54
C ILE A 124 1.46 17.97 8.42
N THR A 125 0.43 18.47 9.12
CA THR A 125 -0.42 17.63 9.98
C THR A 125 -1.25 16.59 9.22
N ALA A 126 -1.51 16.79 7.93
CA ALA A 126 -2.15 15.80 7.08
C ALA A 126 -1.20 14.67 6.63
N CYS A 127 0.10 14.93 6.49
CA CYS A 127 1.01 13.98 5.87
C CYS A 127 1.39 12.85 6.85
N THR A 128 0.93 11.63 6.60
CA THR A 128 1.32 10.46 7.42
C THR A 128 2.72 9.95 7.12
N TYR A 129 3.39 10.50 6.11
CA TYR A 129 4.71 10.08 5.63
C TYR A 129 5.83 11.05 6.04
N GLU A 130 5.49 12.10 6.80
CA GLU A 130 6.44 13.14 7.23
C GLU A 130 7.20 13.79 6.06
N ALA A 131 6.55 13.84 4.90
CA ALA A 131 7.14 14.34 3.66
C ALA A 131 7.14 15.87 3.57
N ILE A 132 6.61 16.59 4.56
CA ILE A 132 6.40 18.04 4.48
C ILE A 132 6.98 18.70 5.71
N GLU A 133 7.83 19.69 5.50
CA GLU A 133 8.47 20.48 6.55
C GLU A 133 8.38 21.98 6.26
N PHE A 134 8.67 22.80 7.28
CA PHE A 134 8.86 24.23 7.07
C PHE A 134 10.33 24.54 6.79
N VAL A 135 10.55 25.34 5.75
CA VAL A 135 11.88 25.84 5.38
C VAL A 135 11.86 27.37 5.34
N ALA A 136 13.02 27.98 5.58
CA ALA A 136 13.21 29.40 5.35
C ALA A 136 13.43 29.65 3.85
N THR A 137 12.67 30.58 3.27
CA THR A 137 12.81 31.01 1.88
C THR A 137 12.94 32.52 1.83
N SER A 138 13.22 33.08 0.64
CA SER A 138 13.26 34.53 0.43
C SER A 138 11.92 35.22 0.73
N GLN A 139 10.83 34.47 0.74
CA GLN A 139 9.47 34.94 1.03
C GLN A 139 9.01 34.63 2.46
N GLY A 140 9.95 34.29 3.35
CA GLY A 140 9.70 33.91 4.73
C GLY A 140 9.63 32.39 4.91
N ARG A 141 9.06 31.95 6.04
CA ARG A 141 8.86 30.52 6.32
C ARG A 141 7.79 29.99 5.38
N LYS A 142 8.06 28.88 4.67
CA LYS A 142 7.15 28.22 3.71
C LYS A 142 7.19 26.71 3.88
N ALA A 143 6.10 26.02 3.53
CA ALA A 143 6.08 24.56 3.51
C ALA A 143 6.83 24.05 2.28
N ARG A 144 7.61 22.98 2.42
CA ARG A 144 8.30 22.28 1.34
C ARG A 144 8.03 20.79 1.43
N VAL A 145 7.80 20.17 0.29
CA VAL A 145 7.59 18.72 0.18
C VAL A 145 8.91 18.07 -0.20
N ASN A 146 9.30 17.03 0.53
CA ASN A 146 10.32 16.09 0.11
C ASN A 146 9.71 15.10 -0.90
N PRO A 147 10.08 15.18 -2.19
CA PRO A 147 9.47 14.36 -3.23
C PRO A 147 9.78 12.86 -3.08
N VAL A 148 10.84 12.49 -2.35
CA VAL A 148 11.21 11.08 -2.12
C VAL A 148 10.26 10.41 -1.11
N LEU A 149 9.80 11.17 -0.11
CA LEU A 149 8.89 10.67 0.92
C LEU A 149 7.41 10.78 0.52
N CYS A 150 7.07 11.71 -0.36
CA CYS A 150 5.71 11.94 -0.82
C CYS A 150 5.18 10.73 -1.60
N LYS A 151 4.06 10.13 -1.15
CA LYS A 151 3.38 9.02 -1.86
C LYS A 151 2.27 9.47 -2.81
N GLY A 152 2.07 10.78 -2.95
CA GLY A 152 1.14 11.33 -3.94
C GLY A 152 -0.35 11.10 -3.64
N ASP A 153 -0.73 10.97 -2.36
CA ASP A 153 -2.12 10.69 -1.97
C ASP A 153 -3.08 11.89 -2.15
N GLY A 154 -2.55 13.12 -2.15
CA GLY A 154 -3.36 14.34 -2.30
C GLY A 154 -4.20 14.70 -1.06
N LEU A 155 -3.85 14.23 0.15
CA LEU A 155 -4.58 14.68 1.35
C LEU A 155 -4.20 16.12 1.72
N CYS A 156 -2.93 16.49 1.49
CA CYS A 156 -2.40 17.78 1.88
C CYS A 156 -2.90 18.95 1.01
N ASN A 157 -3.14 18.75 -0.29
CA ASN A 157 -3.76 19.78 -1.15
C ASN A 157 -5.25 19.93 -0.85
N ALA A 158 -5.97 18.85 -0.59
CA ALA A 158 -7.37 18.93 -0.17
C ALA A 158 -7.56 19.71 1.15
N LYS A 159 -6.58 19.69 2.06
CA LYS A 159 -6.61 20.47 3.32
C LYS A 159 -6.08 21.90 3.21
N CYS A 160 -5.47 22.29 2.09
CA CYS A 160 -4.80 23.58 2.01
C CYS A 160 -5.83 24.71 1.85
N PRO A 161 -5.93 25.64 2.82
CA PRO A 161 -6.95 26.70 2.76
C PRO A 161 -6.72 27.71 1.64
N THR A 162 -5.50 27.80 1.12
CA THR A 162 -5.11 28.74 0.06
C THR A 162 -4.81 28.06 -1.27
N ASN A 163 -5.03 26.74 -1.40
CA ASN A 163 -4.65 25.95 -2.58
C ASN A 163 -3.17 26.07 -2.99
N ALA A 164 -2.29 26.43 -2.03
CA ALA A 164 -0.87 26.63 -2.29
C ALA A 164 -0.11 25.34 -2.59
N ILE A 165 -0.61 24.18 -2.14
CA ILE A 165 0.00 22.88 -2.42
C ILE A 165 -0.86 22.14 -3.45
N VAL A 166 -0.21 21.56 -4.45
CA VAL A 166 -0.87 20.92 -5.60
C VAL A 166 -0.26 19.55 -5.84
N LEU A 167 -1.08 18.53 -6.07
CA LEU A 167 -0.62 17.22 -6.51
C LEU A 167 -0.39 17.24 -8.03
N LYS A 168 0.85 16.99 -8.46
CA LYS A 168 1.19 16.88 -9.89
C LYS A 168 0.40 15.75 -10.54
N HIS A 169 -0.08 15.96 -11.77
CA HIS A 169 -0.95 15.06 -12.54
C HIS A 169 -2.38 14.87 -12.00
N PHE A 170 -2.72 15.53 -10.89
CA PHE A 170 -4.06 15.58 -10.30
C PHE A 170 -4.36 17.01 -9.84
N THR A 171 -4.01 17.99 -10.67
CA THR A 171 -4.27 19.40 -10.39
C THR A 171 -5.77 19.69 -10.44
N ASN A 172 -6.20 20.76 -9.77
CA ASN A 172 -7.62 21.17 -9.81
C ASN A 172 -8.09 21.40 -11.25
N GLU A 173 -7.25 21.96 -12.12
CA GLU A 173 -7.57 22.20 -13.54
C GLU A 173 -7.75 20.88 -14.30
N GLU A 174 -6.84 19.92 -14.13
CA GLU A 174 -6.95 18.59 -14.76
C GLU A 174 -8.20 17.84 -14.27
N LEU A 175 -8.49 17.88 -12.97
CA LEU A 175 -9.66 17.23 -12.39
C LEU A 175 -10.97 17.88 -12.86
N LEU A 176 -11.05 19.21 -12.88
CA LEU A 176 -12.22 19.93 -13.38
C LEU A 176 -12.42 19.66 -14.87
N SER A 177 -11.35 19.61 -15.66
CA SER A 177 -11.42 19.24 -17.08
C SER A 177 -11.96 17.82 -17.28
N GLN A 178 -11.60 16.87 -16.41
CA GLN A 178 -12.16 15.51 -16.44
C GLN A 178 -13.66 15.50 -16.10
N VAL A 179 -14.08 16.31 -15.12
CA VAL A 179 -15.50 16.46 -14.75
C VAL A 179 -16.29 17.06 -15.91
N ASP A 180 -15.81 18.16 -16.49
CA ASP A 180 -16.46 18.84 -17.62
C ASP A 180 -16.57 17.94 -18.85
N ALA A 181 -15.58 17.07 -19.09
CA ALA A 181 -15.63 16.10 -20.17
C ALA A 181 -16.60 14.94 -19.91
N ALA A 182 -16.79 14.56 -18.64
CA ALA A 182 -17.69 13.48 -18.25
C ALA A 182 -19.17 13.89 -18.27
N VAL A 183 -19.46 15.18 -18.05
CA VAL A 183 -20.83 15.69 -18.01
C VAL A 183 -21.19 16.36 -19.34
N LYS A 184 -22.25 15.89 -20.01
CA LYS A 184 -22.73 16.54 -21.24
C LYS A 184 -23.35 17.90 -20.91
N LYS A 185 -23.01 18.94 -21.68
CA LYS A 185 -23.56 20.29 -21.50
C LYS A 185 -25.10 20.31 -21.50
N GLU A 186 -25.75 19.43 -22.25
CA GLU A 186 -27.23 19.36 -22.27
C GLU A 186 -27.83 18.84 -20.94
N GLU A 187 -27.13 17.96 -20.21
CA GLU A 187 -27.59 17.39 -18.94
C GLU A 187 -27.41 18.39 -17.78
N VAL A 188 -26.39 19.26 -17.82
CA VAL A 188 -26.18 20.31 -16.80
C VAL A 188 -27.31 21.34 -16.81
N ILE A 189 -27.72 21.79 -17.99
CA ILE A 189 -28.76 22.84 -18.15
C ILE A 189 -30.11 22.33 -17.61
N GLN A 190 -30.46 21.07 -17.89
CA GLN A 190 -31.71 20.47 -17.39
C GLN A 190 -31.78 20.37 -15.87
N HIS A 191 -30.65 20.17 -15.19
CA HIS A 191 -30.62 20.08 -13.72
C HIS A 191 -30.57 21.45 -13.03
N VAL A 192 -29.94 22.46 -13.66
CA VAL A 192 -29.95 23.83 -13.12
C VAL A 192 -31.35 24.44 -13.25
N ASP A 193 -32.04 24.24 -14.37
CA ASP A 193 -33.41 24.73 -14.58
C ASP A 193 -34.45 24.02 -13.69
N ALA A 194 -34.15 22.82 -13.17
CA ALA A 194 -35.02 22.09 -12.24
C ALA A 194 -34.75 22.44 -10.76
N ALA A 195 -33.63 23.10 -10.45
CA ALA A 195 -33.23 23.50 -9.10
C ALA A 195 -33.52 24.98 -8.80
N VAL A 196 -34.03 25.73 -9.79
CA VAL A 196 -34.54 27.11 -9.67
C VAL A 196 -36.06 27.11 -9.66
#